data_AF-A0A976KWN0-F1
#
_entry.id   AF-A0A976KWN0-F1
#
_cell.length_a   1.000
_cell.length_b   1.000
_cell.length_c   1.000
_cell.angle_alpha   90.00
_cell.angle_beta   90.00
_cell.angle_gamma   90.00
#
_symmetry.space_group_name_H-M   'P 1'
#
loop_
_entity.id
_entity.type
_entity.pdbx_description
1 polymer ?
#
loop_
_entity_poly.entity_id
_entity_poly.type
_entity_poly.pdbx_seq_one_letter_code
_entity_poly.pdbx_strand_id
1 'polypeptide(L)'
;MGTSPTTSSRYRPDSHASAKSVASSPRAVGASVRYGGAHVPSSPATSRTWIDVCVAYHQAHAGQFPVRPTLLAFTSPFPRGGPPPQPEEPWMRDFESLETDVLARLDLGELEEALAEEVDAGQARLFRRRLVAVDEMLQRMPGCEARVLRVGLHKRAVGVLQADPPRALRIRALADFYYSQAGLLVHSRRIEAAPCLRERVAAATFATIRPGISHATIEGDTNAGPVHANCLVVDPRRVEIRVVDCRDSVARGETFAEYAGSRSDAAISGGFFLYSEPNIQAPSARYDPVGLLVRDGVVDNPATFARAALLVDPDGNVGIERPPMAAHRVQIGSHTLISPVAYNRAQSEQGPDRPSVAIAGLEVVAVGRRLPVPLNGSVVEIPADLVVAPGDRIRVTPPQVGNREAQQGIAGGPMLVENGHPKLALRREDFWGTAPPVTFSQDETGDTNLLARMAVGLRDDGSLVALAVDGRNFDRALGMTLGTVAELMVDLGCHTAANLDGGSSKRMVVAGRTVDLASTEVVTGEPSEAQVRPVHTAVLFRSRERPRSR
;
A
#
# COMPACT_ATOMS: atom_id res chain seq x y z
N MET A 1 -18.68 57.19 37.32
CA MET A 1 -17.22 56.92 37.28
C MET A 1 -17.05 55.72 36.36
N GLY A 2 -16.86 55.91 35.05
CA GLY A 2 -15.57 56.21 34.43
C GLY A 2 -14.94 54.91 33.92
N THR A 3 -15.46 54.35 32.81
CA THR A 3 -14.76 54.11 31.51
C THR A 3 -14.07 52.74 31.36
N SER A 4 -14.67 51.87 30.53
CA SER A 4 -13.97 50.98 29.58
C SER A 4 -13.48 51.86 28.39
N PRO A 5 -12.49 51.50 27.51
CA PRO A 5 -12.57 50.29 26.67
C PRO A 5 -11.25 49.66 26.12
N THR A 6 -11.45 48.49 25.50
CA THR A 6 -10.69 47.79 24.44
C THR A 6 -9.54 48.48 23.72
N THR A 7 -8.53 47.71 23.28
CA THR A 7 -8.17 47.58 21.84
C THR A 7 -7.22 46.42 21.51
N SER A 8 -7.44 45.89 20.31
CA SER A 8 -6.66 44.93 19.53
C SER A 8 -5.45 45.57 18.82
N SER A 9 -4.45 44.78 18.40
CA SER A 9 -3.62 45.05 17.21
C SER A 9 -2.73 43.83 16.85
N ARG A 10 -3.06 43.04 15.82
CA ARG A 10 -2.52 43.03 14.43
C ARG A 10 -1.05 42.60 14.22
N TYR A 11 -0.91 41.37 13.72
CA TYR A 11 -0.24 40.96 12.46
C TYR A 11 0.67 41.98 11.73
N ARG A 12 1.95 41.61 11.50
CA ARG A 12 2.60 41.18 10.22
C ARG A 12 4.07 41.67 10.10
N PRO A 13 4.84 41.34 9.03
CA PRO A 13 6.02 40.48 9.08
C PRO A 13 7.33 41.23 8.72
N ASP A 14 8.47 40.58 8.92
CA ASP A 14 9.75 41.01 8.35
C ASP A 14 10.59 39.77 8.05
N SER A 15 11.45 39.70 7.05
CA SER A 15 11.54 40.25 5.69
C SER A 15 12.80 39.60 5.10
N HIS A 16 12.88 39.55 3.77
CA HIS A 16 13.91 38.89 2.99
C HIS A 16 15.37 39.18 3.39
N ALA A 17 16.21 38.14 3.36
CA ALA A 17 17.63 38.29 3.05
C ALA A 17 18.08 37.24 2.03
N SER A 18 18.79 37.76 1.03
CA SER A 18 19.12 37.18 -0.27
C SER A 18 20.15 36.04 -0.25
N ALA A 19 20.09 35.26 -1.33
CA ALA A 19 20.97 34.18 -1.73
C ALA A 19 22.47 34.53 -1.75
N LYS A 20 23.30 33.55 -1.37
CA LYS A 20 24.61 33.31 -1.98
C LYS A 20 24.80 31.81 -2.21
N SER A 21 25.11 31.47 -3.46
CA SER A 21 25.51 30.15 -3.92
C SER A 21 26.90 29.79 -3.42
N VAL A 22 27.07 28.55 -2.95
CA VAL A 22 28.38 27.88 -2.94
C VAL A 22 28.15 26.40 -3.23
N ALA A 23 28.68 25.93 -4.35
CA ALA A 23 28.78 24.54 -4.72
C ALA A 23 29.69 23.78 -3.75
N SER A 24 29.29 22.62 -3.24
CA SER A 24 30.24 21.61 -2.75
C SER A 24 29.64 20.19 -2.71
N SER A 25 30.46 19.26 -3.16
CA SER A 25 30.32 17.80 -3.32
C SER A 25 29.78 17.04 -2.09
N PRO A 26 29.10 15.89 -2.25
CA PRO A 26 28.62 15.10 -1.13
C PRO A 26 29.77 14.30 -0.49
N ARG A 27 30.24 14.76 0.67
CA ARG A 27 31.10 13.97 1.57
C ARG A 27 30.24 13.05 2.44
N ALA A 28 30.58 11.77 2.41
CA ALA A 28 30.08 10.73 3.29
C ALA A 28 30.21 11.11 4.78
N VAL A 29 29.11 11.02 5.53
CA VAL A 29 29.11 11.19 6.99
C VAL A 29 29.24 9.81 7.62
N GLY A 30 30.49 9.43 7.93
CA GLY A 30 30.79 8.33 8.85
C GLY A 30 30.76 8.85 10.28
N ALA A 31 29.76 8.44 11.06
CA ALA A 31 29.74 8.67 12.50
C ALA A 31 30.54 7.55 13.18
N SER A 32 31.72 7.89 13.73
CA SER A 32 32.49 7.00 14.59
C SER A 32 32.14 7.27 16.06
N VAL A 33 31.51 6.31 16.71
CA VAL A 33 31.27 6.33 18.17
C VAL A 33 32.41 5.57 18.84
N ARG A 34 33.22 6.27 19.65
CA ARG A 34 34.23 5.64 20.53
C ARG A 34 33.54 5.15 21.81
N TYR A 35 33.59 3.86 22.09
CA TYR A 35 33.27 3.31 23.42
C TYR A 35 34.56 3.13 24.23
N GLY A 36 34.54 3.68 25.45
CA GLY A 36 35.61 3.54 26.44
C GLY A 36 35.71 2.12 26.98
N GLY A 37 36.93 1.71 27.29
CA GLY A 37 37.26 0.36 27.74
C GLY A 37 36.71 0.01 29.13
N ALA A 38 36.12 -1.18 29.21
CA ALA A 38 35.90 -1.92 30.44
C ALA A 38 36.33 -3.37 30.20
N HIS A 39 36.97 -3.96 31.21
CA HIS A 39 37.52 -5.32 31.20
C HIS A 39 36.53 -6.37 30.65
N VAL A 40 36.99 -7.13 29.66
CA VAL A 40 36.29 -8.28 29.06
C VAL A 40 36.53 -9.52 29.93
N PRO A 41 35.49 -10.16 30.51
CA PRO A 41 35.61 -11.54 30.97
C PRO A 41 35.73 -12.44 29.75
N SER A 42 36.60 -13.44 29.81
CA SER A 42 36.81 -14.44 28.75
C SER A 42 35.49 -14.96 28.18
N SER A 43 35.23 -14.63 26.91
CA SER A 43 34.01 -14.96 26.19
C SER A 43 33.82 -16.47 26.04
N PRO A 44 32.61 -17.03 26.22
CA PRO A 44 32.30 -18.35 25.69
C PRO A 44 32.39 -18.26 24.16
N ALA A 45 32.86 -19.34 23.51
CA ALA A 45 33.00 -19.41 22.06
C ALA A 45 31.71 -18.94 21.38
N THR A 46 31.78 -17.86 20.60
CA THR A 46 30.66 -17.36 19.81
C THR A 46 30.25 -18.44 18.83
N SER A 47 29.13 -19.11 19.08
CA SER A 47 28.61 -20.15 18.19
C SER A 47 28.28 -19.53 16.83
N ARG A 48 28.94 -20.00 15.77
CA ARG A 48 28.69 -19.61 14.38
C ARG A 48 27.22 -19.90 14.03
N THR A 49 26.49 -18.91 13.52
CA THR A 49 25.08 -19.09 13.11
C THR A 49 24.96 -19.53 11.66
N TRP A 50 23.80 -20.04 11.25
CA TRP A 50 23.53 -20.33 9.83
C TRP A 50 23.67 -19.08 8.93
N ILE A 51 23.36 -17.88 9.44
CA ILE A 51 23.57 -16.62 8.71
C ILE A 51 25.06 -16.38 8.48
N ASP A 52 25.90 -16.61 9.48
CA ASP A 52 27.35 -16.44 9.34
C ASP A 52 27.95 -17.45 8.35
N VAL A 53 27.38 -18.65 8.24
CA VAL A 53 27.74 -19.64 7.21
C VAL A 53 27.39 -19.12 5.82
N CYS A 54 26.17 -18.61 5.61
CA CYS A 54 25.75 -18.01 4.35
C CYS A 54 26.61 -16.80 3.95
N VAL A 55 26.92 -15.90 4.89
CA VAL A 55 27.73 -14.71 4.62
C VAL A 55 29.17 -15.09 4.28
N ALA A 56 29.75 -16.06 4.98
CA ALA A 56 31.09 -16.57 4.66
C ALA A 56 31.14 -17.22 3.27
N TYR A 57 30.13 -18.03 2.93
CA TYR A 57 30.00 -18.63 1.60
C TYR A 57 29.89 -17.56 0.50
N HIS A 58 29.01 -16.57 0.69
CA HIS A 58 28.84 -15.44 -0.23
C HIS A 58 30.16 -14.67 -0.45
N GLN A 59 30.89 -14.36 0.63
CA GLN A 59 32.18 -13.67 0.55
C GLN A 59 33.24 -14.50 -0.17
N ALA A 60 33.32 -15.80 0.10
CA ALA A 60 34.27 -16.71 -0.55
C ALA A 60 34.04 -16.83 -2.07
N HIS A 61 32.83 -16.54 -2.53
CA HIS A 61 32.46 -16.56 -3.95
C HIS A 61 32.41 -15.17 -4.59
N ALA A 62 33.02 -14.16 -3.94
CA ALA A 62 33.07 -12.77 -4.41
C ALA A 62 31.68 -12.16 -4.71
N GLY A 63 30.66 -12.59 -3.97
CA GLY A 63 29.32 -12.05 -4.12
C GLY A 63 29.23 -10.57 -3.76
N GLN A 64 28.44 -9.82 -4.52
CA GLN A 64 28.37 -8.35 -4.42
C GLN A 64 27.00 -7.85 -3.91
N PHE A 65 26.01 -8.73 -3.82
CA PHE A 65 24.68 -8.39 -3.35
C PHE A 65 24.63 -8.34 -1.81
N PRO A 66 23.91 -7.40 -1.19
CA PRO A 66 23.81 -7.32 0.27
C PRO A 66 22.89 -8.44 0.82
N VAL A 67 23.40 -9.68 0.92
CA VAL A 67 22.60 -10.83 1.38
C VAL A 67 22.27 -10.79 2.87
N ARG A 68 23.14 -10.24 3.74
CA ARG A 68 22.93 -10.26 5.21
C ARG A 68 21.62 -9.56 5.64
N PRO A 69 21.30 -8.34 5.18
CA PRO A 69 20.00 -7.72 5.45
C PRO A 69 18.81 -8.60 5.01
N THR A 70 18.90 -9.20 3.83
CA THR A 70 17.86 -10.10 3.30
C THR A 70 17.66 -11.33 4.19
N LEU A 71 18.74 -11.93 4.68
CA LEU A 71 18.68 -13.07 5.59
C LEU A 71 18.08 -12.68 6.95
N LEU A 72 18.30 -11.45 7.44
CA LEU A 72 17.79 -10.96 8.73
C LEU A 72 16.33 -10.49 8.69
N ALA A 73 15.71 -10.38 7.51
CA ALA A 73 14.28 -10.13 7.39
C ALA A 73 13.48 -11.31 7.94
N PHE A 74 12.24 -11.05 8.39
CA PHE A 74 11.34 -12.08 8.95
C PHE A 74 11.84 -12.80 10.21
N THR A 75 12.79 -12.20 10.93
CA THR A 75 13.30 -12.70 12.22
C THR A 75 12.33 -12.48 13.37
N SER A 76 11.69 -11.32 13.41
CA SER A 76 10.77 -10.97 14.50
C SER A 76 9.41 -11.65 14.30
N PRO A 77 8.84 -12.28 15.33
CA PRO A 77 7.46 -12.77 15.28
C PRO A 77 6.45 -11.61 15.26
N PHE A 78 6.81 -10.44 15.83
CA PHE A 78 5.97 -9.25 15.84
C PHE A 78 6.78 -8.01 15.44
N PRO A 79 6.84 -7.69 14.14
CA PRO A 79 7.76 -6.70 13.56
C PRO A 79 7.47 -5.25 13.98
N ARG A 80 6.30 -4.98 14.57
CA ARG A 80 5.85 -3.64 14.98
C ARG A 80 5.57 -3.50 16.48
N GLY A 81 6.34 -4.19 17.32
CA GLY A 81 6.26 -4.02 18.79
C GLY A 81 6.51 -5.28 19.62
N GLY A 82 7.02 -6.35 19.01
CA GLY A 82 7.34 -7.59 19.70
C GLY A 82 8.60 -7.56 20.55
N PRO A 83 8.81 -8.63 21.34
CA PRO A 83 10.12 -8.91 21.90
C PRO A 83 11.17 -9.04 20.78
N PRO A 84 12.46 -8.83 21.08
CA PRO A 84 13.52 -9.06 20.11
C PRO A 84 13.46 -10.49 19.57
N PRO A 85 13.88 -10.71 18.30
CA PRO A 85 13.89 -12.04 17.72
C PRO A 85 14.78 -12.98 18.56
N GLN A 86 14.41 -14.26 18.60
CA GLN A 86 15.24 -15.29 19.22
C GLN A 86 16.60 -15.37 18.53
N PRO A 87 17.67 -15.79 19.23
CA PRO A 87 18.96 -16.04 18.61
C PRO A 87 18.85 -17.04 17.45
N GLU A 88 19.60 -16.79 16.39
CA GLU A 88 19.62 -17.66 15.21
C GLU A 88 20.22 -19.04 15.51
N GLU A 89 19.72 -20.08 14.83
CA GLU A 89 20.18 -21.46 14.98
C GLU A 89 21.71 -21.55 14.73
N PRO A 90 22.48 -22.15 15.65
CA PRO A 90 23.90 -22.38 15.45
C PRO A 90 24.11 -23.41 14.34
N TRP A 91 25.12 -23.20 13.49
CA TRP A 91 25.49 -24.12 12.43
C TRP A 91 27.00 -24.24 12.28
N MET A 92 27.51 -25.45 12.48
CA MET A 92 28.95 -25.72 12.52
C MET A 92 29.51 -26.35 11.24
N ARG A 93 28.66 -26.86 10.35
CA ARG A 93 29.05 -27.47 9.07
C ARG A 93 29.22 -26.41 7.96
N ASP A 94 29.61 -26.85 6.77
CA ASP A 94 29.72 -25.99 5.58
C ASP A 94 28.35 -25.56 5.04
N PHE A 95 28.39 -24.73 3.98
CA PHE A 95 27.20 -24.19 3.34
C PHE A 95 26.45 -25.26 2.55
N GLU A 96 27.14 -26.18 1.91
CA GLU A 96 26.57 -27.28 1.14
C GLU A 96 25.72 -28.20 2.04
N SER A 97 26.23 -28.51 3.23
CA SER A 97 25.47 -29.23 4.26
C SER A 97 24.28 -28.42 4.76
N LEU A 98 24.42 -27.10 4.93
CA LEU A 98 23.32 -26.22 5.34
C LEU A 98 22.21 -26.19 4.30
N GLU A 99 22.57 -25.97 3.03
CA GLU A 99 21.63 -25.90 1.93
C GLU A 99 20.85 -27.20 1.79
N THR A 100 21.53 -28.34 1.83
CA THR A 100 20.88 -29.67 1.74
C THR A 100 19.88 -29.87 2.88
N ASP A 101 20.28 -29.56 4.11
CA ASP A 101 19.45 -29.73 5.29
C ASP A 101 18.23 -28.79 5.28
N VAL A 102 18.43 -27.52 4.95
CA VAL A 102 17.38 -26.51 4.95
C VAL A 102 16.33 -26.78 3.88
N LEU A 103 16.75 -27.13 2.66
CA LEU A 103 15.83 -27.40 1.56
C LEU A 103 15.00 -28.67 1.78
N ALA A 104 15.44 -29.57 2.66
CA ALA A 104 14.69 -30.77 3.04
C ALA A 104 13.64 -30.51 4.15
N ARG A 105 13.69 -29.37 4.85
CA ARG A 105 12.81 -29.09 6.01
C ARG A 105 11.44 -28.52 5.65
N LEU A 106 11.26 -27.98 4.44
CA LEU A 106 10.01 -27.36 4.01
C LEU A 106 9.35 -28.21 2.93
N ASP A 107 8.26 -28.89 3.27
CA ASP A 107 7.40 -29.52 2.27
C ASP A 107 6.46 -28.47 1.65
N LEU A 108 6.80 -28.03 0.43
CA LEU A 108 5.98 -27.08 -0.34
C LEU A 108 4.64 -27.69 -0.80
N GLY A 109 4.47 -29.01 -0.72
CA GLY A 109 3.22 -29.73 -0.96
C GLY A 109 2.22 -29.53 0.17
N GLU A 110 2.66 -29.60 1.43
CA GLU A 110 1.82 -29.45 2.63
C GLU A 110 1.55 -27.98 3.00
N LEU A 111 2.27 -27.04 2.40
CA LEU A 111 2.15 -25.61 2.69
C LEU A 111 0.72 -25.08 2.54
N GLU A 112 -0.06 -25.54 1.55
CA GLU A 112 -1.44 -25.06 1.36
C GLU A 112 -2.33 -25.40 2.56
N GLU A 113 -2.20 -26.60 3.11
CA GLU A 113 -2.99 -27.06 4.26
C GLU A 113 -2.68 -26.22 5.50
N ALA A 114 -1.39 -25.99 5.78
CA ALA A 114 -0.94 -25.16 6.90
C ALA A 114 -1.47 -23.71 6.79
N LEU A 115 -1.54 -23.15 5.58
CA LEU A 115 -2.05 -21.79 5.37
C LEU A 115 -3.59 -21.73 5.45
N ALA A 116 -4.28 -22.79 5.05
CA ALA A 116 -5.74 -22.87 5.06
C ALA A 116 -6.35 -22.87 6.48
N GLU A 117 -5.52 -23.02 7.53
CA GLU A 117 -5.93 -22.82 8.92
C GLU A 117 -6.29 -21.35 9.24
N GLU A 118 -5.76 -20.39 8.49
CA GLU A 118 -5.90 -18.95 8.80
C GLU A 118 -6.60 -18.13 7.72
N VAL A 119 -6.60 -18.62 6.48
CA VAL A 119 -7.19 -17.95 5.32
C VAL A 119 -8.02 -18.95 4.52
N ASP A 120 -8.89 -18.47 3.62
CA ASP A 120 -9.66 -19.40 2.80
C ASP A 120 -8.76 -20.19 1.84
N ALA A 121 -9.26 -21.34 1.38
CA ALA A 121 -8.50 -22.25 0.53
C ALA A 121 -8.00 -21.61 -0.78
N GLY A 122 -8.72 -20.64 -1.35
CA GLY A 122 -8.29 -19.91 -2.53
C GLY A 122 -7.07 -19.02 -2.25
N GLN A 123 -7.06 -18.33 -1.11
CA GLN A 123 -5.92 -17.55 -0.64
C GLN A 123 -4.72 -18.43 -0.28
N ALA A 124 -4.93 -19.53 0.43
CA ALA A 124 -3.88 -20.50 0.77
C ALA A 124 -3.18 -21.02 -0.50
N ARG A 125 -3.96 -21.43 -1.52
CA ARG A 125 -3.44 -21.83 -2.84
C ARG A 125 -2.59 -20.76 -3.49
N LEU A 126 -3.07 -19.52 -3.51
CA LEU A 126 -2.37 -18.40 -4.13
C LEU A 126 -1.03 -18.13 -3.43
N PHE A 127 -1.02 -18.13 -2.09
CA PHE A 127 0.20 -17.85 -1.33
C PHE A 127 1.24 -18.95 -1.51
N ARG A 128 0.81 -20.22 -1.52
CA ARG A 128 1.66 -21.35 -1.86
C ARG A 128 2.26 -21.20 -3.26
N ARG A 129 1.44 -20.98 -4.29
CA ARG A 129 1.93 -20.84 -5.68
C ARG A 129 2.99 -19.75 -5.81
N ARG A 130 2.80 -18.61 -5.13
CA ARG A 130 3.79 -17.52 -5.12
C ARG A 130 5.10 -17.94 -4.48
N LEU A 131 5.07 -18.58 -3.31
CA LEU A 131 6.29 -19.04 -2.65
C LEU A 131 7.04 -20.06 -3.51
N VAL A 132 6.32 -21.02 -4.09
CA VAL A 132 6.87 -22.04 -5.00
C VAL A 132 7.51 -21.39 -6.23
N ALA A 133 6.81 -20.45 -6.87
CA ALA A 133 7.36 -19.76 -8.04
C ALA A 133 8.66 -18.99 -7.73
N VAL A 134 8.76 -18.40 -6.54
CA VAL A 134 9.99 -17.72 -6.09
C VAL A 134 11.10 -18.73 -5.81
N ASP A 135 10.79 -19.88 -5.19
CA ASP A 135 11.76 -20.96 -4.97
C ASP A 135 12.33 -21.51 -6.29
N GLU A 136 11.45 -21.88 -7.22
CA GLU A 136 11.82 -22.39 -8.54
C GLU A 136 12.62 -21.38 -9.36
N MET A 137 12.32 -20.10 -9.20
CA MET A 137 13.11 -19.02 -9.80
C MET A 137 14.52 -18.98 -9.19
N LEU A 138 14.64 -18.93 -7.86
CA LEU A 138 15.94 -18.93 -7.17
C LEU A 138 16.76 -20.18 -7.51
N GLN A 139 16.12 -21.34 -7.65
CA GLN A 139 16.77 -22.59 -8.05
C GLN A 139 17.38 -22.52 -9.46
N ARG A 140 16.71 -21.86 -10.40
CA ARG A 140 17.17 -21.71 -11.79
C ARG A 140 18.22 -20.62 -11.97
N MET A 141 18.30 -19.68 -11.02
CA MET A 141 19.24 -18.57 -11.08
C MET A 141 20.68 -19.02 -10.78
N PRO A 142 21.68 -18.61 -11.60
CA PRO A 142 23.07 -18.94 -11.34
C PRO A 142 23.67 -18.03 -10.25
N GLY A 143 24.74 -18.53 -9.61
CA GLY A 143 25.57 -17.76 -8.70
C GLY A 143 25.30 -18.02 -7.21
N CYS A 144 26.26 -17.60 -6.38
CA CYS A 144 26.24 -17.86 -4.95
C CYS A 144 25.08 -17.16 -4.22
N GLU A 145 24.68 -15.98 -4.69
CA GLU A 145 23.60 -15.18 -4.12
C GLU A 145 22.26 -15.88 -4.24
N ALA A 146 21.96 -16.47 -5.40
CA ALA A 146 20.70 -17.19 -5.61
C ALA A 146 20.55 -18.36 -4.63
N ARG A 147 21.62 -19.13 -4.43
CA ARG A 147 21.69 -20.21 -3.44
C ARG A 147 21.47 -19.71 -2.01
N VAL A 148 22.18 -18.65 -1.62
CA VAL A 148 22.05 -18.03 -0.29
C VAL A 148 20.64 -17.49 -0.04
N LEU A 149 20.06 -16.81 -1.04
CA LEU A 149 18.68 -16.31 -0.96
C LEU A 149 17.68 -17.47 -0.85
N ARG A 150 17.88 -18.57 -1.58
CA ARG A 150 17.01 -19.75 -1.49
C ARG A 150 17.06 -20.38 -0.10
N VAL A 151 18.25 -20.51 0.50
CA VAL A 151 18.41 -20.95 1.90
C VAL A 151 17.67 -20.00 2.85
N GLY A 152 17.82 -18.68 2.67
CA GLY A 152 17.11 -17.67 3.47
C GLY A 152 15.59 -17.79 3.37
N LEU A 153 15.05 -17.96 2.16
CA LEU A 153 13.63 -18.14 1.91
C LEU A 153 13.07 -19.33 2.71
N HIS A 154 13.73 -20.49 2.60
CA HIS A 154 13.30 -21.71 3.29
C HIS A 154 13.44 -21.59 4.82
N LYS A 155 14.58 -21.08 5.33
CA LYS A 155 14.77 -20.86 6.78
C LYS A 155 13.67 -19.98 7.36
N ARG A 156 13.33 -18.89 6.67
CA ARG A 156 12.29 -17.97 7.13
C ARG A 156 10.89 -18.52 6.97
N ALA A 157 10.60 -19.26 5.89
CA ALA A 157 9.32 -19.92 5.73
C ALA A 157 9.06 -20.93 6.86
N VAL A 158 10.03 -21.79 7.17
CA VAL A 158 9.94 -22.74 8.30
C VAL A 158 9.76 -21.99 9.62
N GLY A 159 10.57 -20.96 9.87
CA GLY A 159 10.47 -20.15 11.09
C GLY A 159 9.11 -19.46 11.25
N VAL A 160 8.52 -18.96 10.16
CA VAL A 160 7.17 -18.38 10.16
C VAL A 160 6.13 -19.46 10.47
N LEU A 161 6.21 -20.64 9.86
CA LEU A 161 5.24 -21.73 10.08
C LEU A 161 5.29 -22.30 11.51
N GLN A 162 6.45 -22.22 12.16
CA GLN A 162 6.65 -22.65 13.56
C GLN A 162 6.28 -21.58 14.60
N ALA A 163 6.05 -20.33 14.17
CA ALA A 163 5.69 -19.23 15.05
C ALA A 163 4.17 -19.16 15.30
N ASP A 164 3.77 -18.39 16.31
CA ASP A 164 2.37 -18.11 16.59
C ASP A 164 1.68 -17.38 15.40
N PRO A 165 0.38 -17.61 15.17
CA PRO A 165 -0.40 -16.89 14.17
C PRO A 165 -0.34 -15.35 14.32
N PRO A 166 -0.50 -14.58 13.22
CA PRO A 166 -0.81 -15.05 11.86
C PRO A 166 0.43 -15.44 11.04
N ARG A 167 0.41 -16.64 10.45
CA ARG A 167 1.45 -17.22 9.59
C ARG A 167 1.18 -16.97 8.11
N ALA A 168 -0.06 -17.06 7.66
CA ALA A 168 -0.38 -17.07 6.23
C ALA A 168 -0.02 -15.77 5.51
N LEU A 169 -0.35 -14.64 6.14
CA LEU A 169 0.00 -13.31 5.64
C LEU A 169 1.50 -13.06 5.62
N ARG A 170 2.24 -13.65 6.58
CA ARG A 170 3.69 -13.55 6.67
C ARG A 170 4.37 -14.38 5.59
N ILE A 171 3.89 -15.59 5.29
CA ILE A 171 4.36 -16.38 4.13
C ILE A 171 4.14 -15.64 2.81
N ARG A 172 2.96 -15.02 2.64
CA ARG A 172 2.70 -14.18 1.46
C ARG A 172 3.71 -13.03 1.36
N ALA A 173 3.94 -12.30 2.46
CA ALA A 173 4.89 -11.19 2.49
C ALA A 173 6.34 -11.64 2.26
N LEU A 174 6.72 -12.81 2.78
CA LEU A 174 8.02 -13.43 2.58
C LEU A 174 8.27 -13.73 1.10
N ALA A 175 7.29 -14.33 0.42
CA ALA A 175 7.37 -14.58 -1.01
C ALA A 175 7.55 -13.27 -1.81
N ASP A 176 6.72 -12.25 -1.54
CA ASP A 176 6.83 -10.93 -2.19
C ASP A 176 8.21 -10.27 -1.91
N PHE A 177 8.76 -10.42 -0.71
CA PHE A 177 10.09 -9.90 -0.34
C PHE A 177 11.22 -10.60 -1.11
N TYR A 178 11.28 -11.94 -1.07
CA TYR A 178 12.35 -12.68 -1.77
C TYR A 178 12.22 -12.59 -3.29
N TYR A 179 11.01 -12.45 -3.83
CA TYR A 179 10.79 -12.06 -5.23
C TYR A 179 11.50 -10.73 -5.55
N SER A 180 11.29 -9.72 -4.70
CA SER A 180 11.89 -8.39 -4.87
C SER A 180 13.42 -8.46 -4.85
N GLN A 181 13.99 -9.22 -3.91
CA GLN A 181 15.44 -9.37 -3.76
C GLN A 181 16.06 -10.11 -4.95
N ALA A 182 15.39 -11.15 -5.46
CA ALA A 182 15.84 -11.86 -6.66
C ALA A 182 15.79 -10.98 -7.91
N GLY A 183 14.75 -10.15 -8.06
CA GLY A 183 14.64 -9.18 -9.14
C GLY A 183 15.80 -8.18 -9.14
N LEU A 184 16.07 -7.57 -7.98
CA LEU A 184 17.19 -6.65 -7.81
C LEU A 184 18.54 -7.32 -8.09
N LEU A 185 18.74 -8.56 -7.61
CA LEU A 185 19.95 -9.33 -7.87
C LEU A 185 20.19 -9.55 -9.37
N VAL A 186 19.17 -10.00 -10.11
CA VAL A 186 19.35 -10.30 -11.54
C VAL A 186 19.59 -9.03 -12.35
N HIS A 187 18.84 -7.98 -12.07
CA HIS A 187 18.87 -6.77 -12.90
C HIS A 187 20.04 -5.83 -12.56
N SER A 188 20.53 -5.83 -11.32
CA SER A 188 21.76 -5.11 -10.95
C SER A 188 22.98 -5.56 -11.76
N ARG A 189 23.00 -6.81 -12.24
CA ARG A 189 24.11 -7.37 -13.04
C ARG A 189 23.99 -7.14 -14.54
N ARG A 190 22.79 -6.82 -15.03
CA ARG A 190 22.49 -6.83 -16.47
C ARG A 190 22.51 -5.43 -17.09
N ILE A 191 22.31 -4.37 -16.30
CA ILE A 191 21.79 -3.12 -16.86
C ILE A 191 22.50 -1.85 -16.33
N GLU A 192 23.84 -1.83 -16.34
CA GLU A 192 24.61 -0.65 -15.90
C GLU A 192 24.44 0.59 -16.81
N ALA A 193 24.04 0.40 -18.07
CA ALA A 193 23.93 1.47 -19.07
C ALA A 193 22.47 1.85 -19.46
N ALA A 194 21.44 1.31 -18.80
CA ALA A 194 20.07 1.72 -19.11
C ALA A 194 19.71 3.09 -18.56
N PRO A 195 18.74 3.78 -19.19
CA PRO A 195 18.17 5.00 -18.64
C PRO A 195 17.61 4.76 -17.24
N CYS A 196 17.68 5.79 -16.41
CA CYS A 196 16.92 5.81 -15.16
C CYS A 196 15.42 5.96 -15.43
N LEU A 197 14.60 5.66 -14.43
CA LEU A 197 13.14 5.74 -14.54
C LEU A 197 12.67 7.14 -15.00
N ARG A 198 13.28 8.21 -14.47
CA ARG A 198 12.97 9.59 -14.87
C ARG A 198 13.17 9.83 -16.37
N GLU A 199 14.26 9.34 -16.94
CA GLU A 199 14.55 9.49 -18.36
C GLU A 199 13.52 8.74 -19.21
N ARG A 200 13.08 7.56 -18.77
CA ARG A 200 11.98 6.82 -19.43
C ARG A 200 10.66 7.57 -19.38
N VAL A 201 10.35 8.21 -18.26
CA VAL A 201 9.14 9.04 -18.10
C VAL A 201 9.20 10.26 -19.01
N ALA A 202 10.34 10.95 -19.05
CA ALA A 202 10.54 12.11 -19.91
C ALA A 202 10.44 11.77 -21.40
N ALA A 203 10.81 10.55 -21.79
CA ALA A 203 10.68 10.04 -23.14
C ALA A 203 9.27 9.49 -23.50
N ALA A 204 8.38 9.36 -22.51
CA ALA A 204 7.06 8.78 -22.73
C ALA A 204 6.19 9.68 -23.63
N THR A 205 5.61 9.08 -24.66
CA THR A 205 4.73 9.79 -25.60
C THR A 205 3.27 9.55 -25.24
N PHE A 206 2.54 10.63 -24.95
CA PHE A 206 1.13 10.56 -24.60
C PHE A 206 0.26 10.67 -25.86
N ALA A 207 -0.51 9.61 -26.13
CA ALA A 207 -1.52 9.60 -27.18
C ALA A 207 -2.87 10.06 -26.62
N THR A 208 -3.55 10.95 -27.36
CA THR A 208 -4.93 11.34 -27.02
C THR A 208 -5.86 10.16 -27.32
N ILE A 209 -6.57 9.67 -26.29
CA ILE A 209 -7.59 8.62 -26.42
C ILE A 209 -8.94 9.24 -26.76
N ARG A 210 -9.30 10.30 -26.02
CA ARG A 210 -10.51 11.10 -26.19
C ARG A 210 -10.24 12.54 -25.75
N PRO A 211 -11.11 13.52 -26.07
CA PRO A 211 -10.96 14.87 -25.56
C PRO A 211 -10.82 14.90 -24.03
N GLY A 212 -9.66 15.36 -23.55
CA GLY A 212 -9.34 15.43 -22.13
C GLY A 212 -8.81 14.13 -21.51
N ILE A 213 -8.56 13.07 -22.28
CA ILE A 213 -7.96 11.82 -21.80
C ILE A 213 -6.80 11.45 -22.72
N SER A 214 -5.59 11.41 -22.17
CA SER A 214 -4.39 10.93 -22.85
C SER A 214 -3.78 9.75 -22.10
N HIS A 215 -3.13 8.85 -22.82
CA HIS A 215 -2.51 7.65 -22.28
C HIS A 215 -1.07 7.50 -22.80
N ALA A 216 -0.18 7.00 -21.95
CA ALA A 216 1.14 6.53 -22.34
C ALA A 216 1.47 5.22 -21.62
N THR A 217 2.26 4.38 -22.28
CA THR A 217 2.92 3.22 -21.66
C THR A 217 4.38 3.58 -21.43
N ILE A 218 4.83 3.43 -20.19
CA ILE A 218 6.22 3.60 -19.76
C ILE A 218 6.78 2.18 -19.60
N GLU A 219 7.60 1.74 -20.54
CA GLU A 219 8.12 0.37 -20.53
C GLU A 219 9.60 0.24 -20.95
N GLY A 220 10.16 -0.92 -20.62
CA GLY A 220 11.50 -1.35 -20.97
C GLY A 220 12.47 -1.32 -19.79
N ASP A 221 13.74 -1.59 -20.09
CA ASP A 221 14.78 -1.71 -19.07
C ASP A 221 15.18 -0.37 -18.46
N THR A 222 15.29 -0.32 -17.14
CA THR A 222 15.89 0.78 -16.40
C THR A 222 17.11 0.32 -15.62
N ASN A 223 17.90 1.26 -15.10
CA ASN A 223 18.96 0.95 -14.16
C ASN A 223 18.49 0.25 -12.85
N ALA A 224 17.18 0.19 -12.61
CA ALA A 224 16.55 -0.54 -11.49
C ALA A 224 15.84 -1.83 -11.93
N GLY A 225 15.96 -2.22 -13.20
CA GLY A 225 15.27 -3.36 -13.80
C GLY A 225 14.13 -2.97 -14.75
N PRO A 226 13.44 -3.95 -15.35
CA PRO A 226 12.39 -3.72 -16.31
C PRO A 226 11.16 -3.10 -15.65
N VAL A 227 10.63 -2.07 -16.31
CA VAL A 227 9.37 -1.42 -15.93
C VAL A 227 8.32 -1.67 -17.00
N HIS A 228 7.07 -1.80 -16.56
CA HIS A 228 5.90 -1.61 -17.38
C HIS A 228 4.87 -0.87 -16.53
N ALA A 229 4.50 0.34 -16.94
CA ALA A 229 3.52 1.16 -16.26
C ALA A 229 2.65 1.89 -17.28
N ASN A 230 1.36 2.01 -16.97
CA ASN A 230 0.40 2.75 -17.78
C ASN A 230 0.02 4.05 -17.06
N CYS A 231 0.07 5.16 -17.79
CA CYS A 231 -0.22 6.48 -17.26
C CYS A 231 -1.38 7.11 -18.03
N LEU A 232 -2.43 7.52 -17.32
CA LEU A 232 -3.49 8.39 -17.83
C LEU A 232 -3.25 9.82 -17.37
N VAL A 233 -3.47 10.77 -18.27
CA VAL A 233 -3.58 12.20 -17.96
C VAL A 233 -4.99 12.62 -18.33
N VAL A 234 -5.73 13.12 -17.35
CA VAL A 234 -7.15 13.45 -17.44
C VAL A 234 -7.32 14.94 -17.15
N ASP A 235 -7.98 15.67 -18.05
CA ASP A 235 -8.43 17.05 -17.83
C ASP A 235 -9.84 17.05 -17.22
N PRO A 236 -10.01 17.33 -15.91
CA PRO A 236 -11.32 17.27 -15.25
C PRO A 236 -12.34 18.27 -15.80
N ARG A 237 -11.91 19.29 -16.54
CA ARG A 237 -12.81 20.27 -17.19
C ARG A 237 -13.54 19.67 -18.39
N ARG A 238 -12.99 18.60 -18.97
CA ARG A 238 -13.49 17.90 -20.16
C ARG A 238 -13.96 16.48 -19.86
N VAL A 239 -13.70 15.97 -18.67
CA VAL A 239 -13.97 14.58 -18.30
C VAL A 239 -14.86 14.54 -17.06
N GLU A 240 -15.90 13.73 -17.13
CA GLU A 240 -16.66 13.31 -15.95
C GLU A 240 -15.90 12.17 -15.25
N ILE A 241 -15.63 12.36 -13.96
CA ILE A 241 -14.99 11.38 -13.10
C ILE A 241 -16.08 10.82 -12.19
N ARG A 242 -16.28 9.50 -12.19
CA ARG A 242 -17.26 8.82 -11.31
C ARG A 242 -16.59 7.74 -10.50
N VAL A 243 -16.96 7.65 -9.23
CA VAL A 243 -16.62 6.52 -8.38
C VAL A 243 -17.77 5.51 -8.42
N VAL A 244 -17.43 4.23 -8.52
CA VAL A 244 -18.41 3.15 -8.64
C VAL A 244 -18.09 2.01 -7.67
N ASP A 245 -19.16 1.39 -7.19
CA ASP A 245 -19.12 0.09 -6.52
C ASP A 245 -19.44 -0.99 -7.55
N CYS A 246 -18.49 -1.89 -7.76
CA CYS A 246 -18.56 -2.95 -8.77
C CYS A 246 -18.95 -4.30 -8.17
N ARG A 247 -19.18 -4.41 -6.85
CA ARG A 247 -19.39 -5.70 -6.16
C ARG A 247 -20.54 -6.51 -6.75
N ASP A 248 -21.66 -5.86 -7.08
CA ASP A 248 -22.81 -6.54 -7.70
C ASP A 248 -22.48 -7.08 -9.10
N SER A 249 -21.67 -6.35 -9.87
CA SER A 249 -21.22 -6.79 -11.20
C SER A 249 -20.24 -7.96 -11.10
N VAL A 250 -19.32 -7.89 -10.14
CA VAL A 250 -18.41 -9.00 -9.83
C VAL A 250 -19.19 -10.25 -9.42
N ALA A 251 -20.24 -10.12 -8.59
CA ALA A 251 -21.09 -11.23 -8.19
C ALA A 251 -21.83 -11.88 -9.38
N ARG A 252 -22.08 -11.12 -10.45
CA ARG A 252 -22.64 -11.63 -11.73
C ARG A 252 -21.58 -12.18 -12.69
N GLY A 253 -20.30 -12.13 -12.34
CA GLY A 253 -19.20 -12.59 -13.19
C GLY A 253 -18.78 -11.62 -14.30
N GLU A 254 -19.24 -10.37 -14.27
CA GLU A 254 -18.81 -9.34 -15.23
C GLU A 254 -17.36 -8.93 -14.94
N THR A 255 -16.50 -8.99 -15.95
CA THR A 255 -15.11 -8.54 -15.81
C THR A 255 -15.03 -7.03 -15.73
N PHE A 256 -13.94 -6.51 -15.15
CA PHE A 256 -13.75 -5.06 -15.07
C PHE A 256 -13.66 -4.39 -16.45
N ALA A 257 -13.09 -5.08 -17.45
CA ALA A 257 -13.00 -4.54 -18.82
C ALA A 257 -14.38 -4.40 -19.47
N GLU A 258 -15.26 -5.40 -19.32
CA GLU A 258 -16.64 -5.34 -19.80
C GLU A 258 -17.44 -4.24 -19.07
N TYR A 259 -17.30 -4.19 -17.75
CA TYR A 259 -17.97 -3.18 -16.92
C TYR A 259 -17.56 -1.77 -17.33
N ALA A 260 -16.26 -1.49 -17.40
CA ALA A 260 -15.73 -0.17 -17.70
C ALA A 260 -15.92 0.21 -19.17
N GLY A 261 -15.71 -0.72 -20.10
CA GLY A 261 -15.75 -0.47 -21.55
C GLY A 261 -17.14 -0.07 -22.05
N SER A 262 -18.20 -0.50 -21.38
CA SER A 262 -19.58 -0.09 -21.70
C SER A 262 -20.00 1.23 -21.06
N ARG A 263 -19.19 1.80 -20.15
CA ARG A 263 -19.59 2.93 -19.27
C ARG A 263 -18.64 4.14 -19.32
N SER A 264 -17.44 3.97 -19.85
CA SER A 264 -16.37 4.97 -19.77
C SER A 264 -15.37 4.84 -20.93
N ASP A 265 -14.60 5.90 -21.15
CA ASP A 265 -13.52 5.90 -22.14
C ASP A 265 -12.21 5.33 -21.54
N ALA A 266 -12.04 5.48 -20.22
CA ALA A 266 -11.00 4.83 -19.45
C ALA A 266 -11.45 4.59 -18.00
N ALA A 267 -10.81 3.65 -17.31
CA ALA A 267 -11.10 3.36 -15.91
C ALA A 267 -9.89 2.78 -15.19
N ILE A 268 -9.87 2.94 -13.87
CA ILE A 268 -8.85 2.37 -12.96
C ILE A 268 -9.52 1.64 -11.80
N SER A 269 -8.84 0.66 -11.23
CA SER A 269 -9.20 0.09 -9.94
C SER A 269 -9.17 1.14 -8.83
N GLY A 270 -10.02 0.95 -7.81
CA GLY A 270 -10.26 1.91 -6.75
C GLY A 270 -9.49 1.66 -5.45
N GLY A 271 -10.21 1.84 -4.34
CA GLY A 271 -9.68 1.78 -2.98
C GLY A 271 -9.53 0.37 -2.43
N PHE A 272 -9.02 0.30 -1.21
CA PHE A 272 -8.85 -0.97 -0.49
C PHE A 272 -10.19 -1.61 -0.16
N PHE A 273 -10.16 -2.92 0.08
CA PHE A 273 -11.30 -3.69 0.57
C PHE A 273 -10.83 -4.80 1.51
N LEU A 274 -11.74 -5.28 2.37
CA LEU A 274 -11.46 -6.43 3.25
C LEU A 274 -11.24 -7.69 2.43
N TYR A 275 -10.11 -8.37 2.64
CA TYR A 275 -9.76 -9.52 1.82
C TYR A 275 -9.10 -10.63 2.62
N SER A 276 -7.96 -10.35 3.25
CA SER A 276 -7.12 -11.36 3.93
C SER A 276 -7.02 -11.16 5.43
N GLU A 277 -7.84 -10.26 5.99
CA GLU A 277 -7.93 -10.08 7.43
C GLU A 277 -8.46 -11.36 8.09
N PRO A 278 -7.83 -11.87 9.17
CA PRO A 278 -8.20 -13.15 9.78
C PRO A 278 -9.56 -13.12 10.49
N ASN A 279 -10.03 -11.93 10.89
CA ASN A 279 -11.22 -11.75 11.75
C ASN A 279 -12.34 -10.96 11.05
N ILE A 280 -12.56 -11.20 9.75
CA ILE A 280 -13.70 -10.59 9.05
C ILE A 280 -14.99 -11.24 9.56
N GLN A 281 -15.74 -10.50 10.38
CA GLN A 281 -16.99 -10.94 11.00
C GLN A 281 -18.08 -9.87 10.82
N ALA A 282 -19.33 -10.33 10.84
CA ALA A 282 -20.49 -9.46 10.70
C ALA A 282 -20.46 -8.29 11.72
N PRO A 283 -20.88 -7.08 11.30
CA PRO A 283 -21.48 -6.78 10.00
C PRO A 283 -20.45 -6.54 8.88
N SER A 284 -19.14 -6.58 9.14
CA SER A 284 -18.14 -6.53 8.08
C SER A 284 -18.16 -7.81 7.25
N ALA A 285 -18.11 -7.65 5.94
CA ALA A 285 -18.05 -8.72 4.98
C ALA A 285 -16.78 -8.61 4.13
N ARG A 286 -16.35 -9.75 3.59
CA ARG A 286 -15.27 -9.77 2.60
C ARG A 286 -15.70 -8.92 1.40
N TYR A 287 -14.73 -8.19 0.85
CA TYR A 287 -14.89 -7.21 -0.22
C TYR A 287 -15.54 -5.88 0.17
N ASP A 288 -15.90 -5.69 1.45
CA ASP A 288 -16.32 -4.36 1.91
C ASP A 288 -15.20 -3.33 1.69
N PRO A 289 -15.54 -2.12 1.19
CA PRO A 289 -14.57 -1.05 1.02
C PRO A 289 -13.96 -0.64 2.36
N VAL A 290 -12.67 -0.34 2.34
CA VAL A 290 -11.91 0.09 3.52
C VAL A 290 -11.48 1.54 3.35
N GLY A 291 -12.04 2.42 4.18
CA GLY A 291 -11.90 3.87 4.06
C GLY A 291 -13.03 4.52 3.26
N LEU A 292 -12.97 5.84 3.13
CA LEU A 292 -14.05 6.65 2.55
C LEU A 292 -14.50 6.15 1.16
N LEU A 293 -15.81 5.99 0.99
CA LEU A 293 -16.47 5.81 -0.30
C LEU A 293 -17.65 6.77 -0.40
N VAL A 294 -17.65 7.64 -1.41
CA VAL A 294 -18.72 8.61 -1.70
C VAL A 294 -19.17 8.44 -3.14
N ARG A 295 -20.47 8.25 -3.35
CA ARG A 295 -21.10 8.20 -4.66
C ARG A 295 -22.30 9.12 -4.70
N ASP A 296 -22.32 9.98 -5.71
CA ASP A 296 -23.41 10.93 -5.97
C ASP A 296 -23.82 11.75 -4.72
N GLY A 297 -22.81 12.20 -3.96
CA GLY A 297 -22.97 13.00 -2.74
C GLY A 297 -23.40 12.22 -1.51
N VAL A 298 -23.48 10.89 -1.59
CA VAL A 298 -23.82 10.00 -0.48
C VAL A 298 -22.57 9.27 -0.01
N VAL A 299 -22.29 9.31 1.29
CA VAL A 299 -21.23 8.50 1.91
C VAL A 299 -21.75 7.08 2.09
N ASP A 300 -21.24 6.15 1.29
CA ASP A 300 -21.55 4.71 1.42
C ASP A 300 -20.67 4.03 2.47
N ASN A 301 -19.43 4.49 2.61
CA ASN A 301 -18.51 4.01 3.63
C ASN A 301 -17.80 5.20 4.29
N PRO A 302 -17.83 5.33 5.63
CA PRO A 302 -17.22 6.46 6.30
C PRO A 302 -15.69 6.50 6.16
N ALA A 303 -15.12 7.68 6.40
CA ALA A 303 -13.68 7.86 6.60
C ALA A 303 -13.23 7.33 7.98
N THR A 304 -13.40 6.02 8.20
CA THR A 304 -12.98 5.32 9.42
C THR A 304 -11.50 5.55 9.74
N PHE A 305 -10.68 5.60 8.68
CA PHE A 305 -9.23 5.81 8.74
C PHE A 305 -8.90 7.15 8.09
N ALA A 306 -7.94 7.90 8.66
CA ALA A 306 -7.51 9.21 8.16
C ALA A 306 -6.62 9.12 6.91
N ARG A 307 -7.08 8.42 5.89
CA ARG A 307 -6.34 8.08 4.67
C ARG A 307 -6.57 9.07 3.57
N ALA A 308 -5.56 9.22 2.70
CA ALA A 308 -5.70 9.98 1.49
C ALA A 308 -6.83 9.44 0.60
N ALA A 309 -7.61 10.34 0.03
CA ALA A 309 -8.77 10.06 -0.81
C ALA A 309 -8.81 11.01 -2.01
N LEU A 310 -9.12 10.45 -3.18
CA LEU A 310 -9.49 11.21 -4.37
C LEU A 310 -10.92 11.69 -4.19
N LEU A 311 -11.15 12.99 -4.33
CA LEU A 311 -12.45 13.64 -4.17
C LEU A 311 -12.79 14.46 -5.40
N VAL A 312 -14.06 14.49 -5.78
CA VAL A 312 -14.57 15.30 -6.88
C VAL A 312 -15.84 16.01 -6.43
N ASP A 313 -15.90 17.32 -6.58
CA ASP A 313 -17.07 18.13 -6.22
C ASP A 313 -18.14 18.15 -7.35
N PRO A 314 -19.31 18.79 -7.15
CA PRO A 314 -20.35 18.90 -8.18
C PRO A 314 -19.89 19.60 -9.45
N ASP A 315 -18.94 20.52 -9.31
CA ASP A 315 -18.40 21.35 -10.38
C ASP A 315 -17.24 20.66 -11.12
N GLY A 316 -16.81 19.48 -10.64
CA GLY A 316 -15.74 18.64 -11.18
C GLY A 316 -14.35 19.05 -10.76
N ASN A 317 -14.23 19.92 -9.78
CA ASN A 317 -12.93 20.21 -9.19
C ASN A 317 -12.49 18.96 -8.43
N VAL A 318 -11.21 18.63 -8.58
CA VAL A 318 -10.62 17.43 -8.02
C VAL A 318 -9.72 17.82 -6.85
N GLY A 319 -9.82 17.09 -5.75
CA GLY A 319 -8.94 17.19 -4.61
C GLY A 319 -8.36 15.83 -4.24
N ILE A 320 -7.16 15.82 -3.67
CA ILE A 320 -6.60 14.65 -2.99
C ILE A 320 -6.34 15.06 -1.55
N GLU A 321 -7.22 14.62 -0.66
CA GLU A 321 -7.28 15.08 0.72
C GLU A 321 -7.18 13.90 1.68
N ARG A 322 -6.90 14.16 2.96
CA ARG A 322 -6.89 13.13 4.02
C ARG A 322 -7.97 13.42 5.06
N PRO A 323 -9.26 13.25 4.75
CA PRO A 323 -10.33 13.58 5.68
C PRO A 323 -10.38 12.54 6.82
N PRO A 324 -10.12 12.92 8.09
CA PRO A 324 -10.39 12.04 9.23
C PRO A 324 -11.89 12.00 9.54
N MET A 325 -12.36 11.00 10.29
CA MET A 325 -13.74 10.96 10.81
C MET A 325 -14.17 12.28 11.49
N ALA A 326 -13.25 12.92 12.22
CA ALA A 326 -13.48 14.19 12.91
C ALA A 326 -13.74 15.40 11.97
N ALA A 327 -13.52 15.26 10.66
CA ALA A 327 -13.86 16.29 9.67
C ALA A 327 -15.34 16.20 9.21
N HIS A 328 -16.06 15.15 9.60
CA HIS A 328 -17.43 14.92 9.18
C HIS A 328 -18.43 15.16 10.32
N ARG A 329 -19.68 15.44 9.94
CA ARG A 329 -20.81 15.38 10.88
C ARG A 329 -21.40 13.98 10.80
N VAL A 330 -21.69 13.40 11.96
CA VAL A 330 -22.31 12.07 12.07
C VAL A 330 -23.68 12.24 12.69
N GLN A 331 -24.71 11.98 11.89
CA GLN A 331 -26.10 12.01 12.31
C GLN A 331 -26.50 10.64 12.85
N ILE A 332 -27.03 10.59 14.07
CA ILE A 332 -27.60 9.39 14.71
C ILE A 332 -28.97 9.76 15.24
N GLY A 333 -30.04 9.18 14.67
CA GLY A 333 -31.41 9.61 14.97
C GLY A 333 -31.61 11.11 14.70
N SER A 334 -32.05 11.87 15.71
CA SER A 334 -32.17 13.34 15.64
C SER A 334 -30.91 14.10 16.07
N HIS A 335 -29.88 13.41 16.54
CA HIS A 335 -28.66 14.04 17.07
C HIS A 335 -27.54 14.12 16.00
N THR A 336 -26.87 15.27 15.93
CA THR A 336 -25.70 15.47 15.07
C THR A 336 -24.43 15.59 15.91
N LEU A 337 -23.53 14.64 15.78
CA LEU A 337 -22.18 14.75 16.33
C LEU A 337 -21.34 15.64 15.39
N ILE A 338 -20.79 16.73 15.93
CA ILE A 338 -19.90 17.64 15.22
C ILE A 338 -18.47 17.35 15.65
N SER A 339 -17.60 17.04 14.68
CA SER A 339 -16.21 16.66 14.94
C SER A 339 -16.10 15.50 15.95
N PRO A 340 -16.67 14.33 15.60
CA PRO A 340 -16.69 13.18 16.51
C PRO A 340 -15.29 12.75 16.91
N VAL A 341 -15.12 12.47 18.21
CA VAL A 341 -13.94 11.76 18.72
C VAL A 341 -14.12 10.29 18.42
N ALA A 342 -13.32 9.77 17.50
CA ALA A 342 -13.41 8.41 16.99
C ALA A 342 -12.12 7.63 17.23
N TYR A 343 -12.28 6.35 17.56
CA TYR A 343 -11.19 5.39 17.79
C TYR A 343 -11.31 4.26 16.77
N ASN A 344 -10.23 3.99 16.03
CA ASN A 344 -10.18 2.92 15.03
C ASN A 344 -9.04 1.93 15.32
N ARG A 345 -8.98 0.85 14.54
CA ARG A 345 -8.01 -0.24 14.71
C ARG A 345 -6.54 0.17 14.51
N ALA A 346 -6.26 1.36 13.98
CA ALA A 346 -4.89 1.85 13.92
C ALA A 346 -4.37 2.36 15.27
N GLN A 347 -5.30 2.71 16.17
CA GLN A 347 -5.01 3.30 17.47
C GLN A 347 -5.17 2.27 18.59
N SER A 348 -6.29 1.51 18.59
CA SER A 348 -6.63 0.58 19.65
C SER A 348 -7.65 -0.47 19.17
N GLU A 349 -7.67 -1.63 19.81
CA GLU A 349 -8.71 -2.65 19.62
C GLU A 349 -9.91 -2.43 20.55
N GLN A 350 -9.76 -1.57 21.55
CA GLN A 350 -10.77 -1.23 22.56
C GLN A 350 -11.00 0.28 22.60
N GLY A 351 -12.26 0.68 22.63
CA GLY A 351 -12.69 2.05 22.79
C GLY A 351 -12.50 2.58 24.22
N PRO A 352 -12.78 3.88 24.44
CA PRO A 352 -12.58 4.53 25.72
C PRO A 352 -13.58 4.04 26.78
N ASP A 353 -13.24 4.20 28.05
CA ASP A 353 -14.20 4.13 29.14
C ASP A 353 -15.02 5.43 29.21
N ARG A 354 -15.89 5.64 28.21
CA ARG A 354 -16.83 6.76 28.07
C ARG A 354 -18.08 6.28 27.33
N PRO A 355 -19.23 6.97 27.44
CA PRO A 355 -20.40 6.62 26.63
C PRO A 355 -20.04 6.73 25.15
N SER A 356 -20.27 5.65 24.41
CA SER A 356 -19.83 5.53 23.03
C SER A 356 -20.78 4.61 22.26
N VAL A 357 -20.71 4.73 20.94
CA VAL A 357 -21.27 3.77 20.00
C VAL A 357 -20.14 3.14 19.20
N ALA A 358 -20.23 1.85 18.93
CA ALA A 358 -19.42 1.20 17.92
C ALA A 358 -20.17 1.26 16.59
N ILE A 359 -19.49 1.69 15.53
CA ILE A 359 -20.03 1.86 14.18
C ILE A 359 -19.24 0.98 13.22
N ALA A 360 -19.94 0.21 12.39
CA ALA A 360 -19.36 -0.50 11.26
C ALA A 360 -20.18 -0.19 10.01
N GLY A 361 -19.51 0.24 8.93
CA GLY A 361 -20.19 0.84 7.79
C GLY A 361 -21.04 2.04 8.23
N LEU A 362 -22.36 1.98 7.98
CA LEU A 362 -23.32 3.03 8.34
C LEU A 362 -24.31 2.58 9.44
N GLU A 363 -23.90 1.64 10.29
CA GLU A 363 -24.74 1.06 11.32
C GLU A 363 -24.07 1.11 12.70
N VAL A 364 -24.85 1.42 13.72
CA VAL A 364 -24.46 1.25 15.12
C VAL A 364 -24.53 -0.23 15.46
N VAL A 365 -23.42 -0.83 15.86
CA VAL A 365 -23.34 -2.27 16.19
C VAL A 365 -23.34 -2.53 17.69
N ALA A 366 -22.96 -1.54 18.49
CA ALA A 366 -22.99 -1.63 19.94
C ALA A 366 -23.09 -0.23 20.56
N VAL A 367 -23.64 -0.16 21.77
CA VAL A 367 -23.75 1.06 22.57
C VAL A 367 -23.26 0.74 23.98
N GLY A 368 -22.42 1.59 24.56
CA GLY A 368 -21.86 1.33 25.89
C GLY A 368 -20.56 2.06 26.16
N ARG A 369 -19.65 1.40 26.87
CA ARG A 369 -18.33 1.91 27.28
C ARG A 369 -17.30 0.80 27.07
N ARG A 370 -16.04 1.13 26.82
CA ARG A 370 -14.97 0.16 26.50
C ARG A 370 -15.41 -0.85 25.44
N LEU A 371 -16.07 -0.34 24.39
CA LEU A 371 -16.58 -1.18 23.31
C LEU A 371 -15.41 -1.71 22.47
N PRO A 372 -15.46 -2.98 22.00
CA PRO A 372 -14.54 -3.46 21.00
C PRO A 372 -14.61 -2.59 19.74
N VAL A 373 -13.47 -2.20 19.19
CA VAL A 373 -13.40 -1.44 17.95
C VAL A 373 -13.67 -2.39 16.77
N PRO A 374 -14.69 -2.13 15.92
CA PRO A 374 -14.93 -2.97 14.74
C PRO A 374 -13.74 -2.96 13.78
N LEU A 375 -13.48 -4.07 13.08
CA LEU A 375 -12.33 -4.22 12.19
C LEU A 375 -12.28 -3.13 11.10
N ASN A 376 -13.40 -2.92 10.42
CA ASN A 376 -13.59 -1.87 9.41
C ASN A 376 -14.60 -0.83 9.91
N GLY A 377 -14.36 -0.32 11.12
CA GLY A 377 -15.24 0.65 11.76
C GLY A 377 -14.54 1.42 12.87
N SER A 378 -15.34 2.13 13.66
CA SER A 378 -14.85 3.01 14.72
C SER A 378 -15.73 2.96 15.96
N VAL A 379 -15.15 3.26 17.11
CA VAL A 379 -15.90 3.63 18.31
C VAL A 379 -15.94 5.14 18.40
N VAL A 380 -17.13 5.72 18.51
CA VAL A 380 -17.35 7.17 18.56
C VAL A 380 -17.96 7.54 19.90
N GLU A 381 -17.37 8.53 20.58
CA GLU A 381 -17.92 9.07 21.83
C GLU A 381 -19.27 9.76 21.58
N ILE A 382 -20.23 9.55 22.48
CA ILE A 382 -21.56 10.16 22.42
C ILE A 382 -21.94 10.83 23.75
N PRO A 383 -22.87 11.79 23.74
CA PRO A 383 -23.49 12.28 24.98
C PRO A 383 -24.14 11.14 25.76
N ALA A 384 -24.05 11.19 27.10
CA ALA A 384 -24.56 10.13 27.98
C ALA A 384 -26.09 9.95 27.92
N ASP A 385 -26.80 11.00 27.52
CA ASP A 385 -28.26 11.09 27.40
C ASP A 385 -28.77 10.78 25.98
N LEU A 386 -27.89 10.53 25.02
CA LEU A 386 -28.29 10.16 23.66
C LEU A 386 -28.94 8.77 23.66
N VAL A 387 -30.20 8.71 23.23
CA VAL A 387 -30.92 7.45 23.02
C VAL A 387 -30.55 6.90 21.63
N VAL A 388 -29.86 5.76 21.63
CA VAL A 388 -29.43 5.03 20.44
C VAL A 388 -29.36 3.54 20.76
N ALA A 389 -29.67 2.69 19.78
CA ALA A 389 -29.63 1.24 19.90
C ALA A 389 -28.76 0.60 18.79
N PRO A 390 -28.22 -0.60 19.02
CA PRO A 390 -27.68 -1.42 17.94
C PRO A 390 -28.72 -1.62 16.82
N GLY A 391 -28.29 -1.52 15.57
CA GLY A 391 -29.14 -1.51 14.38
C GLY A 391 -29.53 -0.13 13.88
N ASP A 392 -29.35 0.93 14.69
CA ASP A 392 -29.61 2.30 14.24
C ASP A 392 -28.66 2.68 13.10
N ARG A 393 -29.24 3.30 12.06
CA ARG A 393 -28.47 3.82 10.92
C ARG A 393 -27.88 5.19 11.24
N ILE A 394 -26.67 5.42 10.77
CA ILE A 394 -26.05 6.74 10.78
C ILE A 394 -26.06 7.37 9.40
N ARG A 395 -25.93 8.70 9.34
CA ARG A 395 -25.54 9.41 8.11
C ARG A 395 -24.30 10.23 8.36
N VAL A 396 -23.41 10.24 7.38
CA VAL A 396 -22.15 10.98 7.45
C VAL A 396 -22.14 12.01 6.32
N THR A 397 -21.76 13.25 6.62
CA THR A 397 -21.62 14.28 5.57
C THR A 397 -20.41 13.98 4.70
N PRO A 398 -20.47 14.20 3.36
CA PRO A 398 -19.29 14.07 2.51
C PRO A 398 -18.14 14.99 2.96
N PRO A 399 -16.88 14.65 2.66
CA PRO A 399 -15.79 15.60 2.80
C PRO A 399 -15.96 16.76 1.81
N GLN A 400 -15.16 17.81 1.98
CA GLN A 400 -15.17 18.96 1.09
C GLN A 400 -13.98 18.94 0.13
N VAL A 401 -14.20 19.46 -1.08
CA VAL A 401 -13.14 19.93 -1.98
C VAL A 401 -13.29 21.45 -2.05
N GLY A 402 -12.29 22.17 -1.57
CA GLY A 402 -12.44 23.60 -1.32
C GLY A 402 -13.56 23.86 -0.30
N ASN A 403 -14.68 24.45 -0.75
CA ASN A 403 -15.85 24.76 0.07
C ASN A 403 -17.12 24.00 -0.35
N ARG A 404 -17.00 22.98 -1.21
CA ARG A 404 -18.12 22.21 -1.77
C ARG A 404 -18.04 20.77 -1.29
N GLU A 405 -19.17 20.19 -0.90
CA GLU A 405 -19.23 18.77 -0.54
C GLU A 405 -18.96 17.89 -1.76
N ALA A 406 -18.09 16.89 -1.58
CA ALA A 406 -17.71 15.96 -2.62
C ALA A 406 -18.93 15.17 -3.11
N GLN A 407 -19.06 15.04 -4.43
CA GLN A 407 -20.02 14.17 -5.09
C GLN A 407 -19.45 12.77 -5.29
N GLN A 408 -18.15 12.68 -5.54
CA GLN A 408 -17.46 11.41 -5.72
C GLN A 408 -16.27 11.38 -4.78
N GLY A 409 -15.97 10.23 -4.20
CA GLY A 409 -14.89 10.10 -3.23
C GLY A 409 -14.45 8.66 -3.08
N ILE A 410 -13.15 8.42 -3.12
CA ILE A 410 -12.61 7.09 -2.86
C ILE A 410 -11.28 7.18 -2.12
N ALA A 411 -11.21 6.55 -0.95
CA ALA A 411 -9.99 6.43 -0.18
C ALA A 411 -9.09 5.35 -0.77
N GLY A 412 -7.79 5.64 -0.74
CA GLY A 412 -6.74 4.63 -0.83
C GLY A 412 -5.76 4.93 0.28
N GLY A 413 -4.71 5.65 -0.08
CA GLY A 413 -3.59 5.97 0.77
C GLY A 413 -2.47 4.92 0.69
N PRO A 414 -1.30 5.23 1.26
CA PRO A 414 -0.96 6.52 1.86
C PRO A 414 -0.87 7.66 0.83
N MET A 415 -0.88 8.90 1.31
CA MET A 415 -0.35 10.03 0.54
C MET A 415 1.08 9.70 0.14
N LEU A 416 1.41 9.94 -1.11
CA LEU A 416 2.71 9.70 -1.71
C LEU A 416 3.47 11.01 -1.89
N VAL A 417 2.78 12.07 -2.33
CA VAL A 417 3.38 13.38 -2.62
C VAL A 417 2.55 14.46 -1.94
N GLU A 418 3.20 15.40 -1.26
CA GLU A 418 2.59 16.57 -0.66
C GLU A 418 3.47 17.79 -0.97
N ASN A 419 2.89 18.86 -1.55
CA ASN A 419 3.60 20.06 -2.00
C ASN A 419 4.77 19.78 -2.95
N GLY A 420 4.61 18.84 -3.89
CA GLY A 420 5.64 18.47 -4.87
C GLY A 420 6.78 17.61 -4.31
N HIS A 421 6.68 17.15 -3.07
CA HIS A 421 7.71 16.34 -2.42
C HIS A 421 7.18 14.97 -2.00
N PRO A 422 7.94 13.88 -2.23
CA PRO A 422 7.62 12.56 -1.70
C PRO A 422 7.48 12.60 -0.17
N LYS A 423 6.38 12.03 0.35
CA LYS A 423 6.09 12.00 1.78
C LYS A 423 5.21 10.80 2.13
N LEU A 424 5.81 9.82 2.80
CA LEU A 424 5.10 8.65 3.32
C LEU A 424 4.87 8.79 4.82
N ALA A 425 3.62 8.99 5.24
CA ALA A 425 3.25 9.19 6.64
C ALA A 425 2.32 8.08 7.16
N LEU A 426 2.72 6.81 7.01
CA LEU A 426 1.89 5.62 7.28
C LEU A 426 1.15 5.67 8.64
N ARG A 427 1.84 6.03 9.73
CA ARG A 427 1.22 6.17 11.06
C ARG A 427 0.17 7.27 11.14
N ARG A 428 0.39 8.38 10.43
CA ARG A 428 -0.54 9.53 10.38
C ARG A 428 -1.75 9.24 9.46
N GLU A 429 -1.73 8.14 8.73
CA GLU A 429 -2.79 7.70 7.80
C GLU A 429 -3.38 6.35 8.21
N ASP A 430 -3.23 5.99 9.49
CA ASP A 430 -3.84 4.79 10.06
C ASP A 430 -3.48 3.50 9.31
N PHE A 431 -2.24 3.42 8.78
CA PHE A 431 -1.60 2.18 8.34
C PHE A 431 -0.73 1.61 9.46
N TRP A 432 -1.31 1.53 10.66
CA TRP A 432 -0.68 0.99 11.87
C TRP A 432 -1.67 0.09 12.63
N GLY A 433 -1.21 -0.55 13.71
CA GLY A 433 -2.05 -1.39 14.56
C GLY A 433 -2.65 -2.56 13.80
N THR A 434 -3.92 -2.86 14.04
CA THR A 434 -4.66 -3.92 13.34
C THR A 434 -5.62 -3.37 12.28
N ALA A 435 -5.35 -2.15 11.79
CA ALA A 435 -6.17 -1.53 10.74
C ALA A 435 -6.03 -2.28 9.40
N PRO A 436 -7.16 -2.60 8.73
CA PRO A 436 -7.15 -3.14 7.37
C PRO A 436 -6.69 -2.09 6.34
N PRO A 437 -6.02 -2.46 5.23
CA PRO A 437 -5.53 -3.80 4.97
C PRO A 437 -4.37 -4.13 5.92
N VAL A 438 -4.46 -5.28 6.59
CA VAL A 438 -3.43 -5.66 7.59
C VAL A 438 -2.05 -5.86 6.98
N THR A 439 -2.01 -6.08 5.66
CA THR A 439 -0.79 -6.19 4.87
C THR A 439 0.06 -4.93 4.85
N PHE A 440 -0.53 -3.75 5.08
CA PHE A 440 0.21 -2.49 5.25
C PHE A 440 0.50 -2.20 6.72
N SER A 441 -0.46 -2.43 7.61
CA SER A 441 -0.33 -2.11 9.04
C SER A 441 0.59 -3.07 9.80
N GLN A 442 0.85 -4.24 9.23
CA GLN A 442 1.79 -5.25 9.71
C GLN A 442 2.96 -5.47 8.74
N ASP A 443 3.18 -4.57 7.77
CA ASP A 443 4.34 -4.69 6.88
C ASP A 443 5.64 -4.61 7.68
N GLU A 444 6.43 -5.68 7.59
CA GLU A 444 7.67 -5.90 8.32
C GLU A 444 8.92 -5.56 7.53
N THR A 445 8.79 -5.35 6.21
CA THR A 445 9.93 -5.06 5.35
C THR A 445 10.16 -3.56 5.14
N GLY A 446 9.17 -2.72 5.47
CA GLY A 446 9.35 -1.27 5.55
C GLY A 446 9.42 -0.60 4.17
N ASP A 447 8.46 -0.90 3.30
CA ASP A 447 8.39 -0.42 1.91
C ASP A 447 9.63 -0.77 1.05
N THR A 448 10.20 -1.96 1.24
CA THR A 448 11.30 -2.47 0.40
C THR A 448 10.83 -3.47 -0.65
N ASN A 449 9.53 -3.78 -0.69
CA ASN A 449 8.98 -4.75 -1.63
C ASN A 449 8.61 -4.08 -2.96
N LEU A 450 9.07 -4.67 -4.05
CA LEU A 450 8.68 -4.33 -5.41
C LEU A 450 7.34 -4.98 -5.71
N LEU A 451 6.30 -4.16 -5.78
CA LEU A 451 4.92 -4.61 -5.98
C LEU A 451 4.28 -3.85 -7.13
N ALA A 452 3.24 -4.42 -7.73
CA ALA A 452 2.34 -3.65 -8.59
C ALA A 452 1.64 -2.57 -7.76
N ARG A 453 1.44 -1.38 -8.32
CA ARG A 453 0.90 -0.20 -7.61
C ARG A 453 -0.15 0.50 -8.45
N MET A 454 -1.11 1.13 -7.79
CA MET A 454 -2.07 2.03 -8.41
C MET A 454 -1.95 3.37 -7.68
N ALA A 455 -1.86 4.48 -8.40
CA ALA A 455 -1.76 5.81 -7.80
C ALA A 455 -2.54 6.84 -8.60
N VAL A 456 -2.93 7.93 -7.93
CA VAL A 456 -3.54 9.11 -8.55
C VAL A 456 -2.86 10.37 -8.05
N GLY A 457 -2.75 11.39 -8.88
CA GLY A 457 -2.06 12.64 -8.53
C GLY A 457 -2.56 13.85 -9.30
N LEU A 458 -2.41 15.03 -8.71
CA LEU A 458 -2.81 16.31 -9.27
C LEU A 458 -1.58 17.11 -9.70
N ARG A 459 -1.66 17.66 -10.91
CA ARG A 459 -0.69 18.60 -11.47
C ARG A 459 -1.13 20.05 -11.24
N ASP A 460 -0.19 20.98 -11.36
CA ASP A 460 -0.44 22.42 -11.16
C ASP A 460 -1.45 23.00 -12.17
N ASP A 461 -1.58 22.38 -13.34
CA ASP A 461 -2.56 22.78 -14.36
C ASP A 461 -3.99 22.25 -14.07
N GLY A 462 -4.17 21.55 -12.96
CA GLY A 462 -5.42 20.93 -12.52
C GLY A 462 -5.72 19.58 -13.17
N SER A 463 -4.84 19.05 -14.01
CA SER A 463 -5.01 17.71 -14.57
C SER A 463 -4.74 16.62 -13.54
N LEU A 464 -5.51 15.53 -13.64
CA LEU A 464 -5.36 14.33 -12.84
C LEU A 464 -4.50 13.32 -13.60
N VAL A 465 -3.49 12.80 -12.94
CA VAL A 465 -2.69 11.65 -13.37
C VAL A 465 -3.21 10.41 -12.68
N ALA A 466 -3.40 9.32 -13.42
CA ALA A 466 -3.60 7.99 -12.85
C ALA A 466 -2.52 7.03 -13.37
N LEU A 467 -1.84 6.35 -12.46
CA LEU A 467 -0.68 5.52 -12.75
C LEU A 467 -0.92 4.09 -12.29
N ALA A 468 -0.83 3.14 -13.21
CA ALA A 468 -0.87 1.71 -12.95
C ALA A 468 0.51 1.11 -13.23
N VAL A 469 1.23 0.73 -12.17
CA VAL A 469 2.54 0.08 -12.26
C VAL A 469 2.35 -1.43 -12.17
N ASP A 470 2.83 -2.16 -13.17
CA ASP A 470 2.84 -3.62 -13.15
C ASP A 470 3.98 -4.16 -12.28
N GLY A 471 3.80 -5.40 -11.82
CA GLY A 471 4.74 -6.07 -10.93
C GLY A 471 4.51 -7.58 -10.98
N ARG A 472 5.42 -8.35 -10.36
CA ARG A 472 5.40 -9.82 -10.39
C ARG A 472 5.63 -10.43 -11.77
N ASN A 473 6.20 -9.68 -12.71
CA ASN A 473 6.70 -10.20 -13.98
C ASN A 473 8.21 -9.96 -14.06
N PHE A 474 9.00 -11.03 -13.96
CA PHE A 474 10.45 -10.90 -13.80
C PHE A 474 11.16 -10.25 -15.00
N ASP A 475 10.60 -10.46 -16.19
CA ASP A 475 11.22 -10.04 -17.46
C ASP A 475 10.71 -8.68 -17.92
N ARG A 476 9.49 -8.29 -17.52
CA ARG A 476 8.82 -7.09 -18.03
C ARG A 476 8.49 -6.04 -16.97
N ALA A 477 8.27 -6.43 -15.72
CA ALA A 477 7.80 -5.51 -14.68
C ALA A 477 8.06 -6.06 -13.27
N LEU A 478 9.15 -5.61 -12.64
CA LEU A 478 9.45 -6.00 -11.26
C LEU A 478 8.46 -5.44 -10.24
N GLY A 479 7.87 -4.28 -10.53
CA GLY A 479 7.10 -3.50 -9.56
C GLY A 479 7.94 -2.42 -8.90
N MET A 480 7.32 -1.68 -7.98
CA MET A 480 7.91 -0.53 -7.31
C MET A 480 7.56 -0.50 -5.82
N THR A 481 8.44 0.13 -5.03
CA THR A 481 8.11 0.57 -3.67
C THR A 481 7.16 1.78 -3.73
N LEU A 482 6.49 2.12 -2.62
CA LEU A 482 5.70 3.36 -2.55
C LEU A 482 6.61 4.58 -2.73
N GLY A 483 7.83 4.55 -2.19
CA GLY A 483 8.83 5.60 -2.38
C GLY A 483 9.15 5.86 -3.85
N THR A 484 9.43 4.80 -4.62
CA THR A 484 9.68 4.94 -6.07
C THR A 484 8.46 5.43 -6.83
N VAL A 485 7.24 5.01 -6.46
CA VAL A 485 6.02 5.57 -7.06
C VAL A 485 5.84 7.04 -6.71
N ALA A 486 6.16 7.47 -5.49
CA ALA A 486 6.09 8.88 -5.11
C ALA A 486 7.03 9.75 -5.96
N GLU A 487 8.28 9.32 -6.15
CA GLU A 487 9.24 9.98 -7.04
C GLU A 487 8.73 10.02 -8.49
N LEU A 488 8.20 8.91 -8.99
CA LEU A 488 7.61 8.82 -10.33
C LEU A 488 6.42 9.77 -10.50
N MET A 489 5.56 9.91 -9.49
CA MET A 489 4.43 10.84 -9.53
C MET A 489 4.90 12.31 -9.58
N VAL A 490 6.01 12.65 -8.90
CA VAL A 490 6.65 13.97 -9.01
C VAL A 490 7.24 14.18 -10.41
N ASP A 491 7.93 13.18 -10.97
CA ASP A 491 8.48 13.25 -12.33
C ASP A 491 7.37 13.36 -13.40
N LEU A 492 6.17 12.83 -13.11
CA LEU A 492 4.95 13.01 -13.90
C LEU A 492 4.27 14.38 -13.66
N GLY A 493 4.88 15.27 -12.88
CA GLY A 493 4.43 16.65 -12.63
C GLY A 493 3.40 16.81 -11.52
N CYS A 494 3.18 15.80 -10.67
CA CYS A 494 2.19 15.89 -9.60
C CYS A 494 2.73 16.66 -8.39
N HIS A 495 1.98 17.66 -7.91
CA HIS A 495 2.26 18.33 -6.63
C HIS A 495 1.60 17.63 -5.44
N THR A 496 0.59 16.81 -5.68
CA THR A 496 -0.08 15.99 -4.65
C THR A 496 -0.47 14.67 -5.26
N ALA A 497 -0.18 13.56 -4.59
CA ALA A 497 -0.49 12.24 -5.10
C ALA A 497 -0.74 11.25 -3.96
N ALA A 498 -1.62 10.29 -4.18
CA ALA A 498 -1.95 9.24 -3.24
C ALA A 498 -1.93 7.87 -3.92
N ASN A 499 -1.56 6.86 -3.14
CA ASN A 499 -1.68 5.47 -3.55
C ASN A 499 -3.16 5.02 -3.51
N LEU A 500 -3.51 4.05 -4.32
CA LEU A 500 -4.79 3.31 -4.34
C LEU A 500 -4.51 1.80 -4.16
N ASP A 501 -5.53 0.95 -4.22
CA ASP A 501 -5.28 -0.48 -4.04
C ASP A 501 -4.47 -1.05 -5.22
N GLY A 502 -3.31 -1.60 -4.86
CA GLY A 502 -2.30 -2.09 -5.78
C GLY A 502 -2.27 -3.62 -5.84
N GLY A 503 -1.07 -4.17 -5.96
CA GLY A 503 -0.85 -5.61 -5.97
C GLY A 503 -1.68 -6.29 -7.05
N SER A 504 -2.43 -7.32 -6.68
CA SER A 504 -3.28 -8.07 -7.62
C SER A 504 -4.57 -7.34 -7.97
N SER A 505 -4.94 -6.28 -7.23
CA SER A 505 -6.14 -5.46 -7.48
C SER A 505 -5.91 -4.36 -8.52
N LYS A 506 -4.62 -3.99 -8.76
CA LYS A 506 -4.21 -2.98 -9.73
C LYS A 506 -4.77 -3.32 -11.11
N ARG A 507 -5.63 -2.45 -11.65
CA ARG A 507 -6.20 -2.60 -12.98
C ARG A 507 -6.38 -1.27 -13.71
N MET A 508 -6.04 -1.22 -14.99
CA MET A 508 -6.37 -0.10 -15.87
C MET A 508 -7.02 -0.58 -17.17
N VAL A 509 -8.10 0.11 -17.56
CA VAL A 509 -8.83 -0.11 -18.81
C VAL A 509 -8.82 1.18 -19.61
N VAL A 510 -8.49 1.09 -20.90
CA VAL A 510 -8.48 2.22 -21.84
C VAL A 510 -9.17 1.78 -23.12
N ALA A 511 -10.16 2.56 -23.57
CA ALA A 511 -10.97 2.26 -24.75
C ALA A 511 -11.53 0.82 -24.74
N GLY A 512 -12.10 0.41 -23.59
CA GLY A 512 -12.70 -0.90 -23.38
C GLY A 512 -11.71 -2.08 -23.31
N ARG A 513 -10.40 -1.82 -23.36
CA ARG A 513 -9.37 -2.85 -23.28
C ARG A 513 -8.53 -2.70 -22.03
N THR A 514 -8.19 -3.83 -21.45
CA THR A 514 -7.11 -3.93 -20.47
C THR A 514 -5.78 -3.52 -21.12
N VAL A 515 -5.00 -2.68 -20.45
CA VAL A 515 -3.68 -2.23 -20.95
C VAL A 515 -2.49 -2.69 -20.09
N ASP A 516 -2.77 -3.28 -18.94
CA ASP A 516 -1.77 -3.65 -17.95
C ASP A 516 -1.54 -5.17 -17.90
N LEU A 517 -0.38 -5.53 -17.36
CA LEU A 517 -0.01 -6.93 -17.15
C LEU A 517 -0.75 -7.50 -15.93
N ALA A 518 -0.95 -8.81 -15.96
CA ALA A 518 -1.47 -9.50 -14.79
C ALA A 518 -0.39 -9.59 -13.70
N SER A 519 -0.79 -9.24 -12.47
CA SER A 519 0.10 -9.12 -11.31
C SER A 519 -0.31 -10.07 -10.16
N THR A 520 -1.17 -11.05 -10.44
CA THR A 520 -1.66 -12.01 -9.43
C THR A 520 -0.61 -13.07 -9.12
N GLU A 521 0.00 -13.64 -10.15
CA GLU A 521 1.03 -14.67 -10.03
C GLU A 521 2.41 -14.08 -10.25
N VAL A 522 3.44 -14.79 -9.79
CA VAL A 522 4.83 -14.52 -10.17
C VAL A 522 5.11 -15.28 -11.46
N VAL A 523 5.44 -14.54 -12.53
CA VAL A 523 5.59 -15.13 -13.87
C VAL A 523 6.87 -14.65 -14.58
N THR A 524 7.27 -15.42 -15.58
CA THR A 524 8.27 -15.09 -16.62
C THR A 524 7.60 -15.11 -17.99
N GLY A 525 7.96 -14.20 -18.89
CA GLY A 525 7.38 -14.09 -20.24
C GLY A 525 5.94 -13.56 -20.31
N GLU A 526 5.26 -13.84 -21.44
CA GLU A 526 3.83 -13.56 -21.65
C GLU A 526 2.97 -14.65 -21.01
N PRO A 527 2.11 -14.33 -20.03
CA PRO A 527 1.22 -15.33 -19.47
C PRO A 527 0.14 -15.71 -20.48
N SER A 528 -0.02 -17.01 -20.74
CA SER A 528 -1.05 -17.51 -21.67
C SER A 528 -2.48 -17.34 -21.14
N GLU A 529 -2.66 -17.46 -19.81
CA GLU A 529 -3.93 -17.21 -19.08
C GLU A 529 -3.62 -16.80 -17.64
N ALA A 530 -3.57 -15.50 -17.35
CA ALA A 530 -3.33 -15.05 -15.98
C ALA A 530 -4.64 -14.80 -15.23
N GLN A 531 -4.77 -15.38 -14.02
CA GLN A 531 -5.87 -15.05 -13.12
C GLN A 531 -5.79 -13.56 -12.74
N VAL A 532 -6.86 -12.81 -12.98
CA VAL A 532 -6.97 -11.40 -12.57
C VAL A 532 -7.93 -11.30 -11.39
N ARG A 533 -7.55 -10.55 -10.36
CA ARG A 533 -8.46 -10.32 -9.23
C ARG A 533 -9.62 -9.42 -9.69
N PRO A 534 -10.86 -9.72 -9.29
CA PRO A 534 -11.98 -8.81 -9.52
C PRO A 534 -11.75 -7.43 -8.89
N VAL A 535 -12.27 -6.39 -9.57
CA VAL A 535 -12.23 -5.00 -9.10
C VAL A 535 -13.56 -4.70 -8.41
N HIS A 536 -13.52 -4.41 -7.11
CA HIS A 536 -14.74 -4.19 -6.30
C HIS A 536 -15.17 -2.72 -6.21
N THR A 537 -14.24 -1.79 -6.35
CA THR A 537 -14.52 -0.36 -6.52
C THR A 537 -13.62 0.20 -7.61
N ALA A 538 -14.06 1.24 -8.29
CA ALA A 538 -13.31 1.81 -9.41
C ALA A 538 -13.57 3.31 -9.60
N VAL A 539 -12.69 3.92 -10.38
CA VAL A 539 -12.85 5.29 -10.89
C VAL A 539 -13.01 5.22 -12.42
N LEU A 540 -14.10 5.77 -12.92
CA LEU A 540 -14.44 5.83 -14.34
C LEU A 540 -14.19 7.23 -14.88
N PHE A 541 -13.63 7.30 -16.09
CA PHE A 541 -13.34 8.53 -16.81
C PHE A 541 -14.13 8.56 -18.13
N ARG A 542 -15.05 9.50 -18.25
CA ARG A 542 -15.88 9.67 -19.45
C ARG A 542 -15.73 11.06 -20.02
N SER A 543 -15.28 11.18 -21.26
CA SER A 543 -15.17 12.47 -21.95
C SER A 543 -16.55 13.09 -22.15
N ARG A 544 -16.61 14.42 -21.98
CA ARG A 544 -17.80 15.23 -22.22
C ARG A 544 -17.78 15.72 -23.67
N GLU A 545 -18.94 15.72 -24.32
CA GLU A 545 -19.08 16.26 -25.68
C GLU A 545 -18.84 17.79 -25.74
N ARG A 546 -19.09 18.50 -24.62
CA ARG A 546 -18.78 19.94 -24.47
C ARG A 546 -17.99 20.20 -23.17
N PRO A 547 -16.93 21.03 -23.20
CA PRO A 547 -16.20 21.43 -21.98
C PRO A 547 -17.11 22.20 -21.01
N ARG A 548 -16.80 22.15 -19.71
CA ARG A 548 -17.47 23.03 -18.73
C ARG A 548 -17.09 24.50 -18.97
N SER A 549 -18.07 25.41 -18.87
CA SER A 549 -17.80 26.84 -18.73
C SER A 549 -17.18 27.10 -17.36
N ARG A 550 -16.20 28.01 -17.30
CA ARG A 550 -15.53 28.41 -16.06
C ARG A 550 -16.49 28.95 -15.02
#